data_AF-A0A966UI35-F1
#
_entry.id   AF-A0A966UI35-F1
#
_cell.length_a   1.000
_cell.length_b   1.000
_cell.length_c   1.000
_cell.angle_alpha   90.00
_cell.angle_beta   90.00
_cell.angle_gamma   90.00
#
_symmetry.space_group_name_H-M   'P 1'
#
loop_
_entity.id
_entity.type
_entity.pdbx_description
1 polymer ?
#
loop_
_entity_poly.entity_id
_entity_poly.type
_entity_poly.pdbx_seq_one_letter_code
_entity_poly.pdbx_strand_id
1 'polypeptide(L)'
;MRIMVADGKRAFWLHQAAEYVVGGALVASGLQSIDPLVPTALGALIVINAAVADAPLAAFRKVGRRLHRLLDYVLVVIAMIACALPDLETNTRLVQILIVLVLVVVVARTDYSAPTKRGITELSSRPDGRADEIGRLAGRTAGTVAGRLRARMKNDDSA
;
A
#
# COMPACT_ATOMS: atom_id res chain seq x y z
N MET A 1 3.28 13.72 25.37
CA MET A 1 2.95 12.90 24.18
C MET A 1 2.29 13.79 23.15
N ARG A 2 3.08 14.37 22.24
CA ARG A 2 2.60 15.31 21.24
C ARG A 2 2.38 14.50 19.96
N ILE A 3 1.13 14.12 19.70
CA ILE A 3 0.75 13.58 18.40
C ILE A 3 0.88 14.75 17.43
N MET A 4 2.03 14.87 16.77
CA MET A 4 2.10 15.64 15.54
C MET A 4 1.28 14.88 14.50
N VAL A 5 0.02 15.26 14.35
CA VAL A 5 -0.76 14.96 13.14
C VAL A 5 -0.08 15.76 12.03
N ALA A 6 0.88 15.13 11.37
CA ALA A 6 1.53 15.67 10.19
C ALA A 6 0.57 15.49 9.01
N ASP A 7 -0.27 16.51 8.78
CA ASP A 7 -1.16 16.69 7.63
C ASP A 7 -2.21 15.56 7.40
N GLY A 8 -3.49 15.91 7.23
CA GLY A 8 -4.63 14.97 7.32
C GLY A 8 -4.79 13.93 6.19
N LYS A 9 -3.69 13.44 5.59
CA LYS A 9 -3.68 12.46 4.49
C LYS A 9 -3.51 11.04 5.03
N ARG A 10 -4.23 10.09 4.43
CA ARG A 10 -4.26 8.67 4.80
C ARG A 10 -3.10 7.92 4.17
N ALA A 11 -2.65 6.87 4.87
CA ALA A 11 -1.56 6.03 4.41
C ALA A 11 -1.89 5.30 3.09
N PHE A 12 -0.91 5.14 2.22
CA PHE A 12 -1.06 4.52 0.89
C PHE A 12 -1.61 3.08 0.91
N TRP A 13 -1.40 2.31 1.98
CA TRP A 13 -1.98 0.96 2.07
C TRP A 13 -3.51 0.99 2.21
N LEU A 14 -4.08 2.02 2.85
CA LEU A 14 -5.53 2.20 2.96
C LEU A 14 -6.14 2.54 1.60
N HIS A 15 -5.42 3.32 0.80
CA HIS A 15 -5.79 3.59 -0.59
C HIS A 15 -5.88 2.28 -1.37
N GLN A 16 -4.83 1.46 -1.32
CA GLN A 16 -4.77 0.19 -2.03
C GLN A 16 -5.87 -0.78 -1.58
N ALA A 17 -6.16 -0.85 -0.28
CA ALA A 17 -7.27 -1.64 0.23
C ALA A 17 -8.63 -1.16 -0.32
N ALA A 18 -8.83 0.16 -0.37
CA ALA A 18 -10.05 0.74 -0.93
C ALA A 18 -10.18 0.47 -2.43
N GLU A 19 -9.10 0.55 -3.20
CA GLU A 19 -9.11 0.20 -4.63
C GLU A 19 -9.49 -1.27 -4.85
N TYR A 20 -8.98 -2.20 -4.04
CA TYR A 20 -9.37 -3.61 -4.14
C TYR A 20 -10.85 -3.84 -3.84
N VAL A 21 -11.37 -3.22 -2.78
CA VAL A 21 -12.78 -3.33 -2.40
C VAL A 21 -13.67 -2.75 -3.50
N VAL A 22 -13.34 -1.55 -3.97
CA VAL A 22 -14.14 -0.84 -4.97
C VAL A 22 -14.04 -1.50 -6.35
N GLY A 23 -12.84 -1.87 -6.79
CA GLY A 23 -12.61 -2.58 -8.03
C GLY A 23 -13.30 -3.95 -8.04
N GLY A 24 -13.19 -4.70 -6.95
CA GLY A 24 -13.89 -5.98 -6.78
C GLY A 24 -15.41 -5.83 -6.77
N ALA A 25 -15.94 -4.81 -6.08
CA ALA A 25 -17.36 -4.50 -6.08
C ALA A 25 -17.87 -4.13 -7.48
N LEU A 26 -17.10 -3.37 -8.26
CA LEU A 26 -17.48 -3.00 -9.61
C LEU A 26 -17.44 -4.21 -10.57
N VAL A 27 -16.45 -5.09 -10.45
CA VAL A 27 -16.42 -6.37 -11.17
C VAL A 27 -17.66 -7.20 -10.83
N ALA A 28 -17.97 -7.36 -9.56
CA ALA A 28 -19.14 -8.13 -9.11
C ALA A 28 -20.46 -7.53 -9.65
N SER A 29 -20.59 -6.19 -9.60
CA SER A 29 -21.74 -5.48 -10.17
C SER A 29 -21.83 -5.68 -11.68
N GLY A 30 -20.70 -5.69 -12.40
CA GLY A 30 -20.66 -5.94 -13.83
C GLY A 30 -21.11 -7.35 -14.18
N LEU A 31 -20.67 -8.36 -13.44
CA LEU A 31 -21.08 -9.75 -13.64
C LEU A 31 -22.57 -10.00 -13.39
N GLN A 32 -23.26 -9.09 -12.70
CA GLN A 32 -24.70 -9.13 -12.45
C GLN A 32 -25.52 -8.26 -13.42
N SER A 33 -24.83 -7.44 -14.24
CA SER A 33 -25.44 -6.49 -15.17
C SER A 33 -25.73 -7.16 -16.52
N ILE A 34 -26.78 -6.69 -17.20
CA ILE A 34 -27.08 -7.09 -18.59
C ILE A 34 -25.95 -6.66 -19.53
N ASP A 35 -25.35 -5.49 -19.26
CA ASP A 35 -24.18 -4.97 -19.95
C ASP A 35 -22.96 -5.06 -19.03
N PRO A 36 -22.24 -6.21 -19.01
CA PRO A 36 -21.17 -6.46 -18.05
C PRO A 36 -19.87 -5.78 -18.42
N LEU A 37 -19.67 -5.45 -19.71
CA LEU A 37 -18.36 -5.12 -20.26
C LEU A 37 -17.72 -3.90 -19.57
N VAL A 38 -18.44 -2.78 -19.52
CA VAL A 38 -17.93 -1.52 -18.97
C VAL A 38 -17.58 -1.63 -17.49
N PRO A 39 -18.52 -2.01 -16.58
CA PRO A 39 -18.21 -2.11 -15.16
C PRO A 39 -17.16 -3.20 -14.87
N THR A 40 -17.19 -4.34 -15.56
CA THR A 40 -16.22 -5.42 -15.34
C THR A 40 -14.81 -4.99 -15.75
N ALA A 41 -14.66 -4.40 -16.94
CA ALA A 41 -13.36 -3.94 -17.43
C ALA A 41 -12.80 -2.82 -16.54
N LEU A 42 -13.64 -1.85 -16.15
CA LEU A 42 -13.22 -0.76 -15.29
C LEU A 42 -12.84 -1.25 -13.89
N GLY A 43 -13.62 -2.16 -13.31
CA GLY A 43 -13.30 -2.78 -12.02
C GLY A 43 -12.00 -3.58 -12.08
N ALA A 44 -11.78 -4.34 -13.15
CA ALA A 44 -10.55 -5.08 -13.37
C ALA A 44 -9.33 -4.15 -13.50
N LEU A 45 -9.46 -3.02 -14.22
CA LEU A 45 -8.40 -2.02 -14.33
C LEU A 45 -8.02 -1.43 -12.97
N ILE A 46 -9.00 -1.12 -12.11
CA ILE A 46 -8.75 -0.64 -10.74
C ILE A 46 -8.02 -1.69 -9.91
N VAL A 47 -8.45 -2.96 -9.97
CA VAL A 47 -7.80 -4.06 -9.25
C VAL A 47 -6.37 -4.27 -9.74
N ILE A 48 -6.14 -4.21 -11.05
CA ILE A 48 -4.80 -4.35 -11.64
C ILE A 48 -3.91 -3.20 -11.19
N ASN A 49 -4.41 -1.95 -11.25
CA ASN A 49 -3.67 -0.77 -10.79
C ASN A 49 -3.24 -0.94 -9.32
N ALA A 50 -4.18 -1.29 -8.45
CA ALA A 50 -3.89 -1.60 -7.04
C ALA A 50 -2.85 -2.71 -6.89
N ALA A 51 -2.93 -3.76 -7.71
CA ALA A 51 -2.03 -4.90 -7.64
C ALA A 51 -0.59 -4.60 -8.07
N VAL A 52 -0.38 -3.61 -8.93
CA VAL A 52 0.96 -3.26 -9.43
C VAL A 52 1.68 -2.19 -8.60
N ALA A 53 0.98 -1.56 -7.66
CA ALA A 53 1.49 -0.48 -6.81
C ALA A 53 2.66 -0.91 -5.90
N ASP A 54 3.62 -0.04 -5.60
CA ASP A 54 4.63 -0.33 -4.56
C ASP A 54 4.09 -0.05 -3.14
N ALA A 55 3.35 -1.03 -2.61
CA ALA A 55 2.68 -0.99 -1.32
C ALA A 55 2.56 -2.37 -0.65
N PRO A 56 2.20 -2.43 0.66
CA PRO A 56 2.15 -3.69 1.41
C PRO A 56 1.17 -4.73 0.86
N LEU A 57 0.07 -4.32 0.21
CA LEU A 57 -0.94 -5.24 -0.33
C LEU A 57 -0.71 -5.56 -1.82
N ALA A 58 0.45 -5.20 -2.36
CA ALA A 58 0.72 -5.36 -3.78
C ALA A 58 1.06 -6.80 -4.15
N ALA A 59 0.44 -7.29 -5.22
CA ALA A 59 0.80 -8.57 -5.82
C ALA A 59 2.11 -8.46 -6.64
N PHE A 60 2.30 -7.33 -7.34
CA PHE A 60 3.44 -7.09 -8.22
C PHE A 60 4.03 -5.71 -7.95
N ARG A 61 5.12 -5.61 -7.20
CA ARG A 61 5.72 -4.32 -6.80
C ARG A 61 6.52 -3.65 -7.93
N LYS A 62 5.85 -3.35 -9.05
CA LYS A 62 6.47 -2.86 -10.30
C LYS A 62 6.29 -1.35 -10.50
N VAL A 63 5.19 -0.78 -10.03
CA VAL A 63 4.80 0.62 -10.30
C VAL A 63 5.03 1.50 -9.07
N GLY A 64 5.88 2.52 -9.24
CA GLY A 64 6.14 3.50 -8.19
C GLY A 64 4.96 4.44 -7.93
N ARG A 65 4.88 5.01 -6.72
CA ARG A 65 3.73 5.83 -6.26
C ARG A 65 3.37 7.02 -7.16
N ARG A 66 4.35 7.62 -7.84
CA ARG A 66 4.11 8.74 -8.78
C ARG A 66 3.32 8.29 -10.01
N LEU A 67 3.69 7.15 -10.58
CA LEU A 67 3.00 6.61 -11.75
C LEU A 67 1.63 6.06 -11.35
N HIS A 68 1.53 5.37 -10.21
CA HIS A 68 0.24 4.93 -9.65
C HIS A 68 -0.73 6.10 -9.49
N ARG A 69 -0.28 7.21 -8.88
CA ARG A 69 -1.11 8.42 -8.73
C ARG A 69 -1.64 8.97 -10.05
N LEU A 70 -0.81 8.96 -11.11
CA LEU A 70 -1.25 9.38 -12.44
C LEU A 70 -2.33 8.42 -12.97
N LEU A 71 -2.12 7.11 -12.82
CA LEU A 71 -3.09 6.09 -13.23
C LEU A 71 -4.40 6.23 -12.45
N ASP A 72 -4.36 6.54 -11.15
CA ASP A 72 -5.57 6.79 -10.36
C ASP A 72 -6.41 7.93 -10.92
N TYR A 73 -5.79 9.06 -11.25
CA TYR A 73 -6.51 10.18 -11.85
C TYR A 73 -7.09 9.83 -13.21
N VAL A 74 -6.34 9.09 -14.03
CA VAL A 74 -6.82 8.61 -15.33
C VAL A 74 -8.02 7.67 -15.14
N LEU A 75 -7.96 6.73 -14.19
CA LEU A 75 -9.04 5.81 -13.89
C LEU A 75 -10.28 6.54 -13.36
N VAL A 76 -10.11 7.55 -12.50
CA VAL A 76 -11.22 8.41 -12.04
C VAL A 76 -11.90 9.12 -13.22
N VAL A 77 -11.12 9.71 -14.12
CA VAL A 77 -11.68 10.41 -15.30
C VAL A 77 -12.40 9.42 -16.23
N ILE A 78 -11.81 8.27 -16.52
CA ILE A 78 -12.44 7.21 -17.33
C ILE A 78 -13.74 6.75 -16.65
N ALA A 79 -13.73 6.53 -15.34
CA ALA A 79 -14.89 6.08 -14.60
C ALA A 79 -16.03 7.12 -14.60
N MET A 80 -15.71 8.40 -14.49
CA MET A 80 -16.66 9.51 -14.64
C MET A 80 -17.29 9.54 -16.03
N ILE A 81 -16.48 9.38 -17.10
CA ILE A 81 -16.98 9.31 -18.47
C ILE A 81 -17.88 8.08 -18.65
N ALA A 82 -17.47 6.94 -18.11
CA ALA A 82 -18.24 5.70 -18.18
C ALA A 82 -19.62 5.83 -17.50
N CYS A 83 -19.76 6.66 -16.46
CA CYS A 83 -21.06 6.93 -15.83
C CYS A 83 -22.04 7.67 -16.77
N ALA A 84 -21.54 8.37 -17.79
CA ALA A 84 -22.35 9.13 -18.74
C ALA A 84 -22.75 8.33 -19.99
N LEU A 85 -22.28 7.08 -20.14
CA LEU A 85 -22.63 6.24 -21.29
C LEU A 85 -24.13 5.91 -21.32
N PRO A 86 -24.82 6.03 -22.47
CA PRO A 86 -26.27 5.87 -22.54
C PRO A 86 -26.73 4.45 -22.21
N ASP A 87 -25.95 3.44 -22.57
CA ASP A 87 -26.36 2.03 -22.53
C ASP A 87 -26.18 1.35 -21.16
N LEU A 88 -25.81 2.09 -20.12
CA LEU A 88 -25.64 1.52 -18.78
C LEU A 88 -26.98 1.41 -18.04
N GLU A 89 -27.31 0.21 -17.56
CA GLU A 89 -28.47 -0.03 -16.69
C GLU A 89 -28.48 0.94 -15.49
N THR A 90 -29.66 1.43 -15.09
CA THR A 90 -29.81 2.40 -14.00
C THR A 90 -29.18 1.95 -12.68
N ASN A 91 -29.39 0.69 -12.28
CA ASN A 91 -28.83 0.18 -11.01
C ASN A 91 -27.30 0.14 -11.05
N THR A 92 -26.73 -0.45 -12.11
CA THR A 92 -25.29 -0.49 -12.37
C THR A 92 -24.70 0.92 -12.41
N ARG A 93 -25.42 1.88 -13.00
CA ARG A 93 -25.01 3.30 -13.05
C ARG A 93 -24.94 3.93 -11.67
N LEU A 94 -25.93 3.69 -10.82
CA LEU A 94 -25.94 4.21 -9.46
C LEU A 94 -24.78 3.64 -8.64
N VAL A 95 -24.52 2.34 -8.76
CA VAL A 95 -23.37 1.68 -8.11
C VAL A 95 -22.06 2.28 -8.62
N GLN A 96 -21.92 2.46 -9.93
CA GLN A 96 -20.73 3.04 -10.53
C GLN A 96 -20.51 4.49 -10.08
N ILE A 97 -21.57 5.32 -10.02
CA ILE A 97 -21.47 6.69 -9.51
C ILE A 97 -20.99 6.70 -8.05
N LEU A 98 -21.56 5.85 -7.19
CA LEU A 98 -21.13 5.74 -5.80
C LEU A 98 -19.65 5.34 -5.70
N ILE A 99 -19.24 4.37 -6.51
CA ILE A 99 -17.85 3.91 -6.60
C ILE A 99 -16.91 5.03 -7.03
N VAL A 100 -17.30 5.83 -8.03
CA VAL A 100 -16.51 6.98 -8.49
C VAL A 100 -16.36 8.02 -7.38
N LEU A 101 -17.44 8.31 -6.64
CA LEU A 101 -17.36 9.22 -5.50
C LEU A 101 -16.37 8.72 -4.43
N VAL A 102 -16.40 7.42 -4.13
CA VAL A 102 -15.44 6.81 -3.20
C VAL A 102 -14.01 6.93 -3.73
N LEU A 103 -13.76 6.63 -5.01
CA LEU A 103 -12.44 6.75 -5.62
C LEU A 103 -11.92 8.20 -5.56
N VAL A 104 -12.76 9.19 -5.89
CA VAL A 104 -12.39 10.61 -5.81
C VAL A 104 -11.96 10.96 -4.39
N VAL A 105 -12.71 10.55 -3.36
CA VAL A 105 -12.36 10.80 -1.96
C VAL A 105 -11.06 10.09 -1.57
N VAL A 106 -10.91 8.83 -1.96
CA VAL A 106 -9.72 8.02 -1.67
C VAL A 106 -8.49 8.65 -2.29
N VAL A 107 -8.51 8.96 -3.58
CA VAL A 107 -7.41 9.61 -4.31
C VAL A 107 -7.09 10.98 -3.70
N ALA A 108 -8.09 11.80 -3.41
CA ALA A 108 -7.89 13.13 -2.83
C ALA A 108 -7.26 13.10 -1.43
N ARG A 109 -7.53 12.06 -0.63
CA ARG A 109 -7.06 11.93 0.75
C ARG A 109 -5.80 11.09 0.90
N THR A 110 -5.24 10.57 -0.19
CA THR A 110 -4.09 9.65 -0.12
C THR A 110 -2.76 10.38 -0.07
N ASP A 111 -1.87 9.94 0.83
CA ASP A 111 -0.47 10.33 0.81
C ASP A 111 0.34 9.41 -0.12
N TYR A 112 0.77 9.97 -1.25
CA TYR A 112 1.59 9.29 -2.26
C TYR A 112 3.10 9.46 -2.04
N SER A 113 3.54 10.06 -0.93
CA SER A 113 4.95 10.22 -0.60
C SER A 113 5.63 8.86 -0.63
N ALA A 114 6.76 8.70 -1.34
CA ALA A 114 7.48 7.43 -1.32
C ALA A 114 7.81 7.03 0.12
N PRO A 115 7.76 5.75 0.51
CA PRO A 115 8.27 5.36 1.81
C PRO A 115 9.73 5.81 1.82
N THR A 116 10.08 6.71 2.74
CA THR A 116 11.49 7.04 2.96
C THR A 116 12.15 5.71 3.26
N LYS A 117 12.98 5.21 2.34
CA LYS A 117 13.93 4.17 2.71
C LYS A 117 14.69 4.82 3.86
N ARG A 118 14.41 4.41 5.10
CA ARG A 118 15.39 4.57 6.18
C ARG A 118 16.57 3.78 5.69
N GLY A 119 17.43 4.45 4.92
CA GLY A 119 18.73 3.94 4.60
C GLY A 119 19.36 3.60 5.93
N ILE A 120 20.03 2.46 5.97
CA ILE A 120 21.16 2.27 6.88
C ILE A 120 22.28 3.21 6.38
N THR A 121 21.98 4.50 6.24
CA THR A 121 22.85 5.48 5.60
C THR A 121 22.63 6.80 6.31
N GLU A 122 23.70 7.18 7.00
CA GLU A 122 23.82 8.26 7.98
C GLU A 122 23.13 7.99 9.31
N LEU A 123 23.71 7.08 10.11
CA LEU A 123 23.93 7.42 11.52
C LEU A 123 24.83 8.66 11.51
N SER A 124 24.23 9.83 11.30
CA SER A 124 24.85 11.10 11.59
C SER A 124 25.18 11.07 13.07
N SER A 125 26.46 10.92 13.41
CA SER A 125 27.29 11.88 14.14
C SER A 125 26.58 13.07 14.85
N ARG A 126 25.41 12.84 15.47
CA ARG A 126 24.77 13.73 16.43
C ARG A 126 24.68 13.00 17.77
N PRO A 127 25.10 13.66 18.87
CA PRO A 127 25.43 13.00 20.13
C PRO A 127 24.18 12.87 21.02
N ASP A 128 23.21 12.06 20.62
CA ASP A 128 22.20 11.52 21.54
C ASP A 128 22.50 10.03 21.78
N GLY A 129 23.65 9.79 22.43
CA GLY A 129 24.36 8.50 22.61
C GLY A 129 23.60 7.34 23.25
N ARG A 130 22.27 7.44 23.41
CA ARG A 130 21.39 6.39 23.89
C ARG A 130 21.26 5.23 22.90
N ALA A 131 21.22 5.52 21.60
CA ALA A 131 21.14 4.49 20.56
C ALA A 131 22.46 3.71 20.42
N ASP A 132 23.60 4.41 20.49
CA ASP A 132 24.93 3.80 20.48
C ASP A 132 25.19 2.93 21.71
N GLU A 133 24.74 3.38 22.88
CA GLU A 133 24.85 2.62 24.13
C GLU A 133 24.02 1.32 24.07
N ILE A 134 22.78 1.40 23.58
CA ILE A 134 21.91 0.23 23.38
C ILE A 134 22.53 -0.73 22.34
N GLY A 135 23.08 -0.20 21.24
CA GLY A 135 23.75 -1.00 20.21
C GLY A 135 25.00 -1.72 20.74
N ARG A 136 25.84 -1.04 21.54
CA ARG A 136 27.02 -1.65 22.17
C ARG A 136 26.64 -2.67 23.25
N LEU A 137 25.59 -2.42 24.03
CA LEU A 137 25.08 -3.39 25.00
C LEU A 137 24.58 -4.65 24.29
N ALA A 138 23.75 -4.48 23.26
CA ALA A 138 23.18 -5.57 22.48
C ALA A 138 24.29 -6.45 21.83
N GLY A 139 25.32 -5.81 21.28
CA GLY A 139 26.47 -6.50 20.69
C GLY A 139 27.26 -7.33 21.72
N ARG A 140 27.49 -6.81 22.93
CA ARG A 140 28.18 -7.56 24.00
C ARG A 140 27.35 -8.75 24.48
N THR A 141 26.04 -8.57 24.66
CA THR A 141 25.15 -9.68 25.05
C THR A 141 25.10 -10.77 23.99
N ALA A 142 24.96 -10.40 22.72
CA ALA A 142 24.94 -11.35 21.61
C ALA A 142 26.26 -12.14 21.50
N GLY A 143 27.40 -11.45 21.61
CA GLY A 143 28.72 -12.09 21.59
C GLY A 143 28.93 -13.06 22.76
N THR A 144 28.43 -12.72 23.94
CA THR A 144 28.55 -13.59 25.14
C THR A 144 27.70 -14.86 25.00
N VAL A 145 26.49 -14.74 24.44
CA VAL A 145 25.61 -15.88 24.19
C VAL A 145 26.17 -16.78 23.09
N ALA A 146 26.64 -16.21 21.98
CA ALA A 146 27.28 -16.95 20.90
C ALA A 146 28.54 -17.69 21.37
N GLY A 147 29.37 -17.03 22.21
CA GLY A 147 30.55 -17.64 22.81
C GLY A 147 30.21 -18.84 23.70
N ARG A 148 29.15 -18.74 24.52
CA ARG A 148 28.69 -19.84 25.39
C ARG A 148 28.12 -21.02 24.60
N LEU A 149 27.37 -20.75 23.52
CA LEU A 149 26.85 -21.80 22.64
C LEU A 149 27.98 -22.53 21.92
N ARG A 150 28.96 -21.80 21.38
CA ARG A 150 30.13 -22.38 20.74
C ARG A 150 30.98 -23.21 21.71
N ALA A 151 31.12 -22.76 22.96
CA ALA A 151 31.83 -23.51 23.99
C ALA A 151 31.10 -24.81 24.37
N ARG A 152 29.75 -24.81 24.41
CA ARG A 152 28.97 -26.04 24.61
C ARG A 152 29.14 -27.03 23.47
N MET A 153 29.02 -26.58 22.22
CA MET A 153 29.21 -27.44 21.04
C MET A 153 30.60 -28.10 21.03
N LYS A 154 31.65 -27.34 21.36
CA LYS A 154 33.01 -27.88 21.44
C LYS A 154 33.18 -28.95 22.53
N ASN A 155 32.45 -28.85 23.64
CA ASN A 155 32.50 -29.82 24.72
C ASN A 155 31.70 -31.11 24.38
N ASP A 156 30.61 -31.00 23.62
CA ASP A 156 29.82 -32.14 23.18
C ASP A 156 30.54 -32.97 22.09
N ASP A 157 31.38 -32.33 21.26
CA ASP A 157 32.19 -33.02 20.23
C ASP A 157 33.44 -33.73 20.82
N SER A 158 33.72 -33.56 22.12
CA SER A 158 34.91 -34.11 22.81
C SER A 158 34.59 -35.25 23.79
N ALA A 159 33.34 -35.74 23.80
CA ALA A 159 32.84 -36.87 24.59
C ALA A 159 32.49 -38.05 23.68
#